data_AF-A0A3B8P0H3-F1
#
_entry.id   AF-A0A3B8P0H3-F1
#
_cell.length_a   1.000
_cell.length_b   1.000
_cell.length_c   1.000
_cell.angle_alpha   90.00
_cell.angle_beta   90.00
_cell.angle_gamma   90.00
#
_symmetry.space_group_name_H-M   'P 1'
#
loop_
_entity.id
_entity.type
_entity.pdbx_description
1 polymer ?
#
loop_
_entity_poly.entity_id
_entity_poly.type
_entity_poly.pdbx_seq_one_letter_code
_entity_poly.pdbx_strand_id
1 'polypeptide(L)' 'PRQPVGVGDLTSGLFLARVLLGDSWLQAFEFTASAVHEVLLETQACASYELQLVRAQDRIAHPRVRFEAQRLAH' A
#
# COMPACT_ATOMS: atom_id res chain seq x y z
N PRO A 1 1.37 7.02 -20.80
CA PRO A 1 1.94 6.95 -19.42
C PRO A 1 2.45 5.55 -19.12
N ARG A 2 3.66 5.39 -18.57
CA ARG A 2 4.18 4.08 -18.14
C ARG A 2 3.71 3.80 -16.71
N GLN A 3 3.32 2.56 -16.43
CA GLN A 3 2.97 2.14 -15.07
C GLN A 3 4.26 2.07 -14.22
N PRO A 4 4.23 2.52 -12.95
CA PRO A 4 5.38 2.38 -12.05
C PRO A 4 5.71 0.89 -11.84
N VAL A 5 7.00 0.56 -11.82
CA VAL A 5 7.49 -0.79 -11.51
C VAL A 5 7.57 -1.00 -9.99
N GLY A 6 7.53 -2.25 -9.52
CA GLY A 6 7.74 -2.59 -8.10
C GLY A 6 6.50 -2.51 -7.20
N VAL A 7 5.31 -2.18 -7.73
CA VAL A 7 4.07 -2.13 -6.94
C VAL A 7 3.69 -3.50 -6.37
N GLY A 8 3.91 -4.57 -7.14
CA GLY A 8 3.70 -5.95 -6.67
C GLY A 8 4.61 -6.31 -5.51
N ASP A 9 5.91 -5.99 -5.62
CA ASP A 9 6.89 -6.25 -4.57
C ASP A 9 6.55 -5.51 -3.27
N LEU A 10 6.16 -4.23 -3.39
CA LEU A 10 5.69 -3.43 -2.25
C LEU A 10 4.44 -4.04 -1.62
N THR A 11 3.47 -4.46 -2.43
CA THR A 11 2.22 -5.08 -1.96
C THR A 11 2.50 -6.36 -1.18
N SER A 12 3.29 -7.27 -1.75
CA SER A 12 3.64 -8.54 -1.11
C SER A 12 4.44 -8.33 0.18
N GLY A 13 5.42 -7.41 0.16
CA GLY A 13 6.25 -7.11 1.33
C GLY A 13 5.45 -6.52 2.49
N LEU A 14 4.59 -5.53 2.21
CA LEU A 14 3.75 -4.91 3.24
C LEU A 14 2.75 -5.89 3.83
N PHE A 15 2.07 -6.67 3.00
CA PHE A 15 1.10 -7.66 3.48
C PHE A 15 1.76 -8.69 4.39
N LEU A 16 2.89 -9.26 3.97
CA LEU A 16 3.66 -10.19 4.79
C LEU A 16 4.11 -9.54 6.10
N ALA A 17 4.63 -8.32 6.06
CA ALA A 17 5.07 -7.60 7.26
C ALA A 17 3.92 -7.40 8.25
N ARG A 18 2.71 -7.01 7.79
CA ARG A 18 1.54 -6.85 8.67
C ARG A 18 1.11 -8.17 9.31
N VAL A 19 1.10 -9.25 8.54
CA VAL A 19 0.82 -10.60 9.07
C VAL A 19 1.84 -10.99 10.15
N LEU A 20 3.13 -10.75 9.91
CA LEU A 20 4.20 -11.04 10.89
C LEU A 20 4.12 -10.18 12.15
N LEU A 21 3.55 -8.98 12.06
CA LEU A 21 3.26 -8.11 13.21
C LEU A 21 1.99 -8.50 13.98
N GLY A 22 1.26 -9.53 13.53
CA GLY A 22 0.11 -10.10 14.23
C GLY A 22 -1.25 -9.57 13.79
N ASP A 23 -1.33 -8.84 12.67
CA ASP A 23 -2.61 -8.42 12.12
C ASP A 23 -3.43 -9.63 11.65
N SER A 24 -4.75 -9.53 11.78
CA SER A 24 -5.64 -10.44 11.05
C SER A 24 -5.48 -10.26 9.53
N TRP A 25 -5.82 -11.29 8.76
CA TRP A 25 -5.80 -11.24 7.29
C TRP A 25 -6.56 -10.04 6.72
N LEU A 26 -7.71 -9.70 7.33
CA LEU A 26 -8.50 -8.54 6.95
C LEU A 26 -7.74 -7.23 7.18
N GLN A 27 -7.19 -7.04 8.38
CA GLN A 27 -6.41 -5.83 8.72
C GLN A 27 -5.17 -5.69 7.85
N ALA A 28 -4.42 -6.77 7.65
CA ALA A 28 -3.24 -6.78 6.79
C ALA A 28 -3.59 -6.42 5.34
N PHE A 29 -4.71 -6.93 4.82
CA PHE A 29 -5.18 -6.65 3.47
C PHE A 29 -5.59 -5.18 3.30
N GLU A 30 -6.42 -4.65 4.20
CA GLU A 30 -6.83 -3.24 4.20
C GLU A 30 -5.64 -2.29 4.33
N PHE A 31 -4.73 -2.56 5.28
CA PHE A 31 -3.53 -1.76 5.49
C PHE A 31 -2.66 -1.72 4.22
N THR A 32 -2.43 -2.89 3.61
CA THR A 32 -1.59 -3.00 2.41
C THR A 32 -2.16 -2.17 1.27
N ALA A 33 -3.46 -2.27 1.00
CA ALA A 33 -4.12 -1.49 -0.04
C ALA A 33 -3.97 0.02 0.22
N SER A 34 -4.20 0.45 1.46
CA SER A 34 -4.05 1.84 1.88
C SER A 34 -2.63 2.38 1.74
N ALA A 35 -1.63 1.65 2.22
CA ALA A 35 -0.23 2.08 2.16
C ALA A 35 0.31 2.12 0.72
N VAL A 36 -0.02 1.13 -0.11
CA VAL A 36 0.36 1.12 -1.53
C VAL A 36 -0.29 2.30 -2.27
N HIS A 37 -1.55 2.60 -1.98
CA HIS A 37 -2.24 3.74 -2.57
C HIS A 37 -1.56 5.08 -2.24
N GLU A 38 -1.13 5.28 -0.98
CA GLU A 38 -0.40 6.50 -0.57
C GLU A 38 0.93 6.67 -1.33
N VAL A 39 1.66 5.59 -1.57
CA VAL A 39 2.88 5.64 -2.40
C VAL A 39 2.55 6.01 -3.84
N LEU A 40 1.47 5.45 -4.41
CA LEU A 40 1.05 5.78 -5.78
C LEU A 40 0.61 7.25 -5.90
N LEU A 41 -0.10 7.79 -4.91
CA LEU A 41 -0.47 9.20 -4.86
C LEU A 41 0.76 10.12 -4.81
N GLU A 42 1.73 9.81 -3.95
CA GLU A 42 2.96 10.61 -3.85
C GLU A 42 3.79 10.51 -5.15
N THR A 43 3.83 9.32 -5.76
CA THR A 43 4.50 9.09 -7.05
C THR A 43 3.87 9.91 -8.18
N GLN A 44 2.53 9.92 -8.23
CA GLN A 44 1.78 10.73 -9.18
C GLN A 44 1.98 12.24 -8.95
N ALA A 45 1.93 12.70 -7.69
CA ALA A 45 2.12 14.11 -7.33
C ALA A 45 3.51 14.63 -7.73
N CYS A 46 4.52 13.76 -7.71
CA CYS A 46 5.87 14.08 -8.18
C CYS A 46 6.07 13.94 -9.70
N ALA A 47 5.03 13.54 -10.46
CA ALA A 47 5.12 13.15 -11.87
C ALA A 47 6.28 12.18 -12.16
N SER A 48 6.55 11.27 -11.20
CA SER A 48 7.69 10.35 -11.27
C SER A 48 7.30 9.02 -11.89
N TYR A 49 8.26 8.39 -12.56
CA TYR A 49 8.15 7.00 -13.01
C TYR A 49 8.49 6.00 -11.88
N GLU A 50 9.47 6.35 -11.04
CA GLU A 50 9.92 5.52 -9.92
C GLU A 50 9.09 5.80 -8.66
N LEU A 51 8.77 4.72 -7.92
CA LEU A 51 7.97 4.81 -6.70
C LEU A 51 8.62 5.72 -5.65
N GLN A 52 7.83 6.64 -5.10
CA GLN A 52 8.27 7.61 -4.11
C GLN A 52 8.23 7.04 -2.68
N LEU A 53 8.91 5.91 -2.47
CA LEU A 53 8.87 5.17 -1.19
C LEU A 53 9.35 6.00 0.00
N VAL A 54 10.52 6.64 -0.13
CA VAL A 54 11.12 7.42 0.97
C VAL A 54 10.29 8.67 1.29
N ARG A 55 9.79 9.37 0.26
CA ARG A 55 8.93 10.54 0.46
C ARG A 55 7.59 10.18 1.09
N ALA A 56 7.05 9.00 0.76
CA ALA A 56 5.78 8.52 1.29
C ALA A 56 5.91 7.74 2.62
N GLN A 57 7.12 7.60 3.20
CA GLN A 57 7.38 6.65 4.29
C GLN A 57 6.44 6.81 5.51
N ASP A 58 6.13 8.04 5.91
CA ASP A 58 5.23 8.30 7.04
C ASP A 58 3.81 7.79 6.75
N ARG A 59 3.40 7.89 5.49
CA ARG A 59 2.09 7.42 5.00
C ARG A 59 2.09 5.93 4.68
N ILE A 60 3.25 5.31 4.49
CA ILE A 60 3.37 3.84 4.48
C ILE A 60 3.11 3.31 5.89
N ALA A 61 3.74 3.91 6.90
CA ALA A 61 3.57 3.50 8.30
C ALA A 61 2.17 3.83 8.85
N HIS A 62 1.63 4.99 8.48
CA HIS A 62 0.33 5.50 8.92
C HIS A 62 -0.48 6.04 7.73
N PRO A 63 -1.11 5.16 6.94
CA PRO A 63 -1.91 5.59 5.79
C PRO A 63 -3.07 6.50 6.20
N ARG A 64 -3.31 7.58 5.46
CA ARG A 64 -4.39 8.54 5.80
C ARG A 64 -5.75 8.08 5.28
N VAL A 65 -5.74 7.38 4.16
CA VAL A 65 -6.94 6.75 3.59
C VAL A 65 -7.05 5.32 4.07
N ARG A 66 -8.27 4.90 4.43
CA ARG A 66 -8.58 3.51 4.75
C ARG A 66 -9.52 2.93 3.71
N PHE A 67 -9.11 1.85 3.07
CA PHE A 67 -9.99 1.05 2.22
C PHE A 67 -10.54 -0.10 3.04
N GLU A 68 -11.87 -0.19 3.13
CA GLU A 68 -12.54 -1.29 3.83
C GLU A 68 -12.79 -2.44 2.86
N ALA A 69 -12.36 -3.64 3.25
CA ALA A 69 -12.56 -4.81 2.42
C ALA A 69 -13.97 -5.38 2.62
N GLN A 70 -14.61 -5.71 1.50
CA GLN A 70 -15.95 -6.30 1.52
C GLN A 70 -15.87 -7.81 1.47
N ARG A 71 -16.58 -8.46 2.40
CA ARG A 71 -16.77 -9.90 2.35
C ARG A 71 -17.69 -10.24 1.18
N LEU A 72 -17.23 -11.13 0.31
CA LEU A 72 -18.05 -11.66 -0.76
C LEU A 72 -19.06 -12.65 -0.16
N ALA A 73 -20.35 -12.46 -0.47
CA ALA A 73 -21.37 -13.47 -0.21
C ALA A 73 -21.17 -14.60 -1.22
N HIS A 74 -21.02 -15.82 -0.70
CA HIS A 74 -21.06 -17.04 -1.52
C HIS A 74 -22.51 -17.50 -1.65
#